data_AF-A0A6G3ZD32-F1
#
_entry.id   AF-A0A6G3ZD32-F1
#
_cell.length_a   1.000
_cell.length_b   1.000
_cell.length_c   1.000
_cell.angle_alpha   90.00
_cell.angle_beta   90.00
_cell.angle_gamma   90.00
#
_symmetry.space_group_name_H-M   'P 1'
#
loop_
_entity.id
_entity.type
_entity.pdbx_description
1 polymer ?
#
loop_
_entity_poly.entity_id
_entity_poly.type
_entity_poly.pdbx_seq_one_letter_code
_entity_poly.pdbx_strand_id
1 'polypeptide(L)'
;MARVALVNNSSLVVVGPEQPLAEGIADYLQSQGLLVFGPSQAGAQIESSKAWAKAFMQAASIPTAHAAVFTDADTAIAYLQDQSIPIVIKADGLAAGKGVTVASTLESAIQAVQEAFSGKFGAAGQRIIIEDYLTGQEASVLAVTDGETIRPLIPAQDHKPIGEGDTGPNTGGMGAYAPTPVVSPEILDRVQEKILEPAIALFRQRGIDYRGVLYAGLMISPTGDPYVIEFNCRFGDPETQVVLPLLETPLDTILLACAEQRLSELPPIQWKAQSAACIVAAAGGYPGSYSKGMNITGLDAATEKGAFIFHAGTQLQQGQIKTSGGRVLGVTALGESFESALKTAYDAISEIHFETIYYRRDIGYRIRQPQ
;
A
#
# COMPACT_ATOMS: atom_id res chain seq x y z
N MET A 1 5.61 17.62 16.84
CA MET A 1 5.70 17.91 15.40
C MET A 1 5.48 19.39 15.07
N ALA A 2 4.35 20.02 15.45
CA ALA A 2 4.10 21.45 15.17
C ALA A 2 5.28 22.39 15.51
N ARG A 3 5.84 22.29 16.73
CA ARG A 3 7.03 23.07 17.11
C ARG A 3 8.21 22.90 16.15
N VAL A 4 8.48 21.68 15.69
CA VAL A 4 9.58 21.41 14.75
C VAL A 4 9.32 22.09 13.41
N ALA A 5 8.10 21.96 12.87
CA ALA A 5 7.72 22.60 11.62
C ALA A 5 7.81 24.13 11.70
N LEU A 6 7.30 24.73 12.78
CA LEU A 6 7.32 26.18 12.99
C LEU A 6 8.74 26.73 13.18
N VAL A 7 9.58 26.06 13.99
CA VAL A 7 10.97 26.51 14.23
C VAL A 7 11.82 26.41 12.96
N ASN A 8 11.55 25.43 12.09
CA ASN A 8 12.29 25.23 10.85
C ASN A 8 11.65 25.93 9.63
N ASN A 9 10.57 26.71 9.83
CA ASN A 9 9.81 27.35 8.75
C ASN A 9 9.40 26.37 7.63
N SER A 10 8.92 25.18 8.01
CA SER A 10 8.49 24.17 7.04
C SER A 10 7.21 24.61 6.34
N SER A 11 7.24 24.74 5.01
CA SER A 11 6.10 25.16 4.20
C SER A 11 5.01 24.08 4.07
N LEU A 12 5.37 22.81 4.23
CA LEU A 12 4.46 21.67 4.07
C LEU A 12 4.92 20.52 4.97
N VAL A 13 3.97 19.84 5.61
CA VAL A 13 4.20 18.56 6.29
C VAL A 13 3.56 17.44 5.47
N VAL A 14 4.34 16.44 5.09
CA VAL A 14 3.87 15.26 4.34
C VAL A 14 3.84 14.06 5.27
N VAL A 15 2.67 13.46 5.47
CA VAL A 15 2.52 12.32 6.38
C VAL A 15 2.62 11.02 5.58
N GLY A 16 3.68 10.25 5.84
CA GLY A 16 3.95 8.97 5.15
C GLY A 16 3.16 7.79 5.72
N PRO A 17 3.27 7.48 7.02
CA PRO A 17 2.61 6.31 7.61
C PRO A 17 1.17 6.60 8.05
N GLU A 18 0.38 5.52 8.14
CA GLU A 18 -1.04 5.52 8.47
C GLU A 18 -1.35 5.83 9.94
N GLN A 19 -0.49 5.38 10.86
CA GLN A 19 -0.77 5.50 12.30
C GLN A 19 -0.91 6.96 12.75
N PRO A 20 -0.01 7.90 12.39
CA PRO A 20 -0.20 9.31 12.71
C PRO A 20 -1.47 9.92 12.10
N LEU A 21 -1.91 9.46 10.92
CA LEU A 21 -3.16 9.93 10.29
C LEU A 21 -4.37 9.48 11.10
N ALA A 22 -4.41 8.20 11.50
CA ALA A 22 -5.46 7.65 12.36
C ALA A 22 -5.51 8.32 13.75
N GLU A 23 -4.38 8.83 14.24
CA GLU A 23 -4.26 9.58 15.50
C GLU A 23 -4.55 11.09 15.35
N GLY A 24 -4.86 11.58 14.14
CA GLY A 24 -5.25 12.97 13.91
C GLY A 24 -4.10 13.97 13.83
N ILE A 25 -2.92 13.53 13.38
CA ILE A 25 -1.78 14.45 13.18
C ILE A 25 -2.11 15.58 12.20
N ALA A 26 -2.91 15.30 11.15
CA ALA A 26 -3.28 16.28 10.14
C ALA A 26 -4.16 17.38 10.74
N ASP A 27 -5.23 17.01 11.44
CA ASP A 27 -6.13 17.94 12.12
C ASP A 27 -5.36 18.82 13.10
N TYR A 28 -4.48 18.19 13.90
CA TYR A 28 -3.66 18.91 14.86
C TYR A 28 -2.76 19.96 14.18
N LEU A 29 -2.02 19.59 13.14
CA LEU A 29 -1.10 20.50 12.45
C LEU A 29 -1.84 21.61 11.69
N GLN A 30 -2.97 21.29 11.03
CA GLN A 30 -3.81 22.28 10.36
C GLN A 30 -4.38 23.29 11.36
N SER A 31 -4.78 22.87 12.57
CA SER A 31 -5.21 23.80 13.64
C SER A 31 -4.13 24.79 14.07
N GLN A 32 -2.86 24.49 13.78
CA GLN A 32 -1.71 25.36 14.03
C GLN A 32 -1.35 26.24 12.82
N GLY A 33 -2.16 26.21 11.75
CA GLY A 33 -1.93 26.98 10.53
C GLY A 33 -0.86 26.39 9.59
N LEU A 34 -0.50 25.12 9.75
CA LEU A 34 0.45 24.43 8.88
C LEU A 34 -0.27 23.74 7.71
N LEU A 35 0.33 23.78 6.53
CA LEU A 35 -0.11 22.97 5.40
C LEU A 35 0.28 21.51 5.63
N VAL A 36 -0.66 20.60 5.38
CA VAL A 36 -0.48 19.17 5.56
C VAL A 36 -0.94 18.42 4.31
N PHE A 37 -0.10 17.53 3.82
CA PHE A 37 -0.47 16.51 2.85
C PHE A 37 -0.73 15.19 3.59
N GLY A 38 -2.01 14.86 3.75
CA GLY A 38 -2.49 13.70 4.50
C GLY A 38 -3.92 13.95 5.00
N PRO A 39 -4.79 12.94 5.03
CA PRO A 39 -6.20 13.13 5.35
C PRO A 39 -6.40 13.45 6.83
N SER A 40 -7.53 14.08 7.16
CA SER A 40 -8.03 14.20 8.53
C SER A 40 -8.17 12.84 9.21
N GLN A 41 -8.25 12.81 10.54
CA GLN A 41 -8.55 11.61 11.31
C GLN A 41 -9.84 10.92 10.83
N ALA A 42 -10.86 11.72 10.48
CA ALA A 42 -12.11 11.22 9.94
C ALA A 42 -11.92 10.57 8.56
N GLY A 43 -11.07 11.14 7.71
CA GLY A 43 -10.70 10.56 6.42
C GLY A 43 -9.88 9.27 6.54
N ALA A 44 -8.97 9.21 7.52
CA ALA A 44 -8.10 8.06 7.77
C ALA A 44 -8.88 6.80 8.19
N GLN A 45 -10.15 6.92 8.58
CA GLN A 45 -11.03 5.76 8.86
C GLN A 45 -11.17 4.82 7.67
N ILE A 46 -10.97 5.31 6.44
CA ILE A 46 -11.00 4.48 5.22
C ILE A 46 -9.93 3.36 5.25
N GLU A 47 -8.82 3.57 5.97
CA GLU A 47 -7.78 2.54 6.20
C GLU A 47 -7.88 1.96 7.62
N SER A 48 -8.12 2.80 8.63
CA SER A 48 -8.04 2.38 10.03
C SER A 48 -9.23 1.53 10.51
N SER A 49 -10.34 1.52 9.77
CA SER A 49 -11.47 0.60 9.99
C SER A 49 -11.99 0.06 8.65
N LYS A 50 -11.70 -1.20 8.38
CA LYS A 50 -12.23 -1.91 7.20
C LYS A 50 -13.76 -1.98 7.20
N ALA A 51 -14.40 -2.03 8.37
CA ALA A 51 -15.86 -2.07 8.48
C ALA A 51 -16.45 -0.71 8.06
N TRP A 52 -15.83 0.38 8.50
CA TRP A 52 -16.17 1.71 8.03
C TRP A 52 -15.94 1.86 6.52
N ALA A 53 -14.80 1.37 6.01
CA ALA A 53 -14.48 1.40 4.59
C ALA A 53 -15.47 0.62 3.73
N LYS A 54 -15.94 -0.54 4.21
CA LYS A 54 -16.97 -1.33 3.53
C LYS A 54 -18.32 -0.61 3.48
N ALA A 55 -18.77 -0.07 4.60
CA ALA A 55 -19.99 0.74 4.64
C ALA A 55 -19.88 2.01 3.78
N PHE A 56 -18.69 2.61 3.73
CA PHE A 56 -18.38 3.75 2.86
C PHE A 56 -18.50 3.37 1.37
N MET A 57 -17.85 2.28 0.94
CA MET A 57 -17.92 1.79 -0.44
C MET A 57 -19.35 1.45 -0.86
N GLN A 58 -20.12 0.78 0.00
CA GLN A 58 -21.54 0.49 -0.24
C GLN A 58 -22.35 1.77 -0.44
N ALA A 59 -22.17 2.78 0.42
CA ALA A 59 -22.86 4.06 0.31
C ALA A 59 -22.49 4.85 -0.95
N ALA A 60 -21.25 4.73 -1.42
CA ALA A 60 -20.76 5.34 -2.65
C ALA A 60 -21.03 4.50 -3.92
N SER A 61 -21.66 3.32 -3.79
CA SER A 61 -21.81 2.34 -4.88
C SER A 61 -20.49 1.95 -5.55
N ILE A 62 -19.39 1.94 -4.78
CA ILE A 62 -18.06 1.53 -5.24
C ILE A 62 -18.01 0.00 -5.35
N PRO A 63 -17.57 -0.56 -6.49
CA PRO A 63 -17.44 -2.01 -6.67
C PRO A 63 -16.46 -2.61 -5.65
N THR A 64 -16.95 -3.55 -4.83
CA THR A 64 -16.15 -4.28 -3.84
C THR A 64 -16.79 -5.64 -3.58
N ALA A 65 -16.07 -6.56 -2.95
CA ALA A 65 -16.64 -7.83 -2.48
C ALA A 65 -17.81 -7.59 -1.51
N HIS A 66 -18.88 -8.37 -1.67
CA HIS A 66 -19.93 -8.45 -0.66
C HIS A 66 -19.31 -8.84 0.69
N ALA A 67 -19.80 -8.23 1.76
CA ALA A 67 -19.18 -8.32 3.07
C ALA A 67 -20.22 -8.25 4.19
N ALA A 68 -19.99 -9.02 5.25
CA ALA A 68 -20.72 -8.96 6.50
C ALA A 68 -19.74 -8.73 7.67
N VAL A 69 -20.21 -8.04 8.70
CA VAL A 69 -19.41 -7.60 9.85
C VAL A 69 -19.88 -8.30 11.11
N PHE A 70 -18.96 -8.81 11.91
CA PHE A 70 -19.26 -9.60 13.12
C PHE A 70 -18.44 -9.13 14.32
N THR A 71 -19.04 -9.19 15.50
CA THR A 71 -18.42 -8.83 16.79
C THR A 71 -18.33 -10.00 17.77
N ASP A 72 -18.80 -11.18 17.38
CA ASP A 72 -18.68 -12.42 18.14
C ASP A 72 -18.44 -13.61 17.19
N ALA A 73 -17.78 -14.63 17.72
CA ALA A 73 -17.36 -15.78 16.93
C ALA A 73 -18.54 -16.68 16.53
N ASP A 74 -19.56 -16.83 17.38
CA ASP A 74 -20.65 -17.77 17.15
C ASP A 74 -21.52 -17.33 15.98
N THR A 75 -21.88 -16.05 15.89
CA THR A 75 -22.65 -15.50 14.76
C THR A 75 -21.84 -15.51 13.47
N ALA A 76 -20.53 -15.22 13.54
CA ALA A 76 -19.63 -15.31 12.40
C ALA A 76 -19.53 -16.75 11.85
N ILE A 77 -19.38 -17.74 12.73
CA ILE A 77 -19.30 -19.16 12.36
C ILE A 77 -20.64 -19.64 11.78
N ALA A 78 -21.77 -19.21 12.36
CA ALA A 78 -23.09 -19.51 11.81
C ALA A 78 -23.24 -18.95 10.39
N TYR A 79 -22.82 -17.70 10.15
CA TYR A 79 -22.84 -17.09 8.82
C TYR A 79 -22.02 -17.90 7.80
N LEU A 80 -20.84 -18.41 8.18
CA LEU A 80 -19.97 -19.20 7.31
C LEU A 80 -20.62 -20.49 6.78
N GLN A 81 -21.62 -21.05 7.47
CA GLN A 81 -22.26 -22.31 7.07
C GLN A 81 -23.01 -22.18 5.73
N ASP A 82 -23.49 -20.97 5.42
CA ASP A 82 -24.28 -20.68 4.22
C ASP A 82 -23.43 -20.05 3.10
N GLN A 83 -22.12 -19.87 3.29
CA GLN A 83 -21.24 -19.21 2.32
C GLN A 83 -20.52 -20.19 1.39
N SER A 84 -20.19 -19.72 0.20
CA SER A 84 -19.28 -20.43 -0.70
C SER A 84 -17.83 -20.20 -0.32
N ILE A 85 -16.98 -21.17 -0.68
CA ILE A 85 -15.54 -21.16 -0.46
C ILE A 85 -14.84 -21.07 -1.83
N PRO A 86 -13.69 -20.38 -1.98
CA PRO A 86 -12.94 -19.66 -0.94
C PRO A 86 -13.66 -18.43 -0.39
N ILE A 87 -13.31 -18.04 0.84
CA ILE A 87 -13.86 -16.87 1.53
C ILE A 87 -12.75 -16.12 2.28
N VAL A 88 -12.91 -14.81 2.47
CA VAL A 88 -11.89 -13.96 3.09
C VAL A 88 -12.34 -13.49 4.46
N ILE A 89 -11.49 -13.67 5.47
CA ILE A 89 -11.70 -13.19 6.84
C ILE A 89 -10.68 -12.11 7.14
N LYS A 90 -11.14 -10.92 7.54
CA LYS A 90 -10.29 -9.76 7.85
C LYS A 90 -10.58 -9.23 9.26
N ALA A 91 -9.54 -8.92 10.03
CA ALA A 91 -9.66 -8.11 11.24
C ALA A 91 -9.91 -6.64 10.87
N ASP A 92 -10.82 -5.95 11.58
CA ASP A 92 -11.25 -4.58 11.24
C ASP A 92 -10.09 -3.56 11.33
N GLY A 93 -9.38 -3.55 12.46
CA GLY A 93 -8.36 -2.54 12.73
C GLY A 93 -7.04 -2.70 11.96
N LEU A 94 -6.09 -1.80 12.25
CA LEU A 94 -4.74 -1.82 11.71
C LEU A 94 -3.96 -3.02 12.26
N ALA A 95 -3.84 -4.07 11.45
CA ALA A 95 -3.13 -5.32 11.78
C ALA A 95 -1.81 -5.49 10.99
N ALA A 96 -1.26 -4.39 10.46
CA ALA A 96 -0.02 -4.36 9.67
C ALA A 96 0.03 -5.43 8.55
N GLY A 97 -1.07 -5.62 7.83
CA GLY A 97 -1.20 -6.61 6.76
C GLY A 97 -1.31 -8.07 7.20
N LYS A 98 -1.25 -8.37 8.52
CA LYS A 98 -1.26 -9.73 9.07
C LYS A 98 -2.65 -10.23 9.49
N GLY A 99 -3.67 -9.38 9.38
CA GLY A 99 -5.03 -9.66 9.83
C GLY A 99 -5.96 -10.15 8.71
N VAL A 100 -5.44 -10.72 7.63
CA VAL A 100 -6.22 -11.18 6.47
C VAL A 100 -5.94 -12.65 6.22
N THR A 101 -6.99 -13.47 6.16
CA THR A 101 -6.92 -14.90 5.86
C THR A 101 -7.84 -15.21 4.69
N VAL A 102 -7.30 -15.85 3.65
CA VAL A 102 -8.09 -16.45 2.57
C VAL A 102 -8.28 -17.93 2.90
N ALA A 103 -9.51 -18.33 3.22
CA ALA A 103 -9.86 -19.67 3.63
C ALA A 103 -10.44 -20.46 2.44
N SER A 104 -9.72 -21.51 2.02
CA SER A 104 -10.13 -22.41 0.94
C SER A 104 -10.94 -23.62 1.42
N THR A 105 -11.24 -23.71 2.72
CA THR A 105 -12.14 -24.69 3.32
C THR A 105 -12.95 -24.05 4.45
N LEU A 106 -14.15 -24.56 4.72
CA LEU A 106 -14.97 -24.11 5.85
C LEU A 106 -14.22 -24.26 7.19
N GLU A 107 -13.48 -25.35 7.37
CA GLU A 107 -12.68 -25.59 8.58
C GLU A 107 -11.62 -24.49 8.78
N SER A 108 -10.87 -24.15 7.74
CA SER A 108 -9.88 -23.06 7.81
C SER A 108 -10.53 -21.69 8.05
N ALA A 109 -11.75 -21.47 7.53
CA ALA A 109 -12.51 -20.25 7.77
C ALA A 109 -12.93 -20.13 9.24
N ILE A 110 -13.46 -21.22 9.81
CA ILE A 110 -13.84 -21.29 11.23
C ILE A 110 -12.63 -21.05 12.13
N GLN A 111 -11.49 -21.68 11.83
CA GLN A 111 -10.25 -21.47 12.57
C GLN A 111 -9.81 -20.00 12.51
N ALA A 112 -9.88 -19.37 11.33
CA ALA A 112 -9.51 -17.96 11.18
C ALA A 112 -10.39 -17.03 12.03
N VAL A 113 -11.70 -17.31 12.12
CA VAL A 113 -12.63 -16.58 12.99
C VAL A 113 -12.26 -16.75 14.47
N GLN A 114 -12.03 -18.00 14.90
CA GLN A 114 -11.66 -18.28 16.29
C GLN A 114 -10.33 -17.61 16.68
N GLU A 115 -9.33 -17.67 15.79
CA GLU A 115 -8.04 -17.01 16.00
C GLU A 115 -8.20 -15.48 16.12
N ALA A 116 -9.04 -14.88 15.28
CA ALA A 116 -9.28 -13.44 15.33
C ALA A 116 -9.88 -12.99 16.68
N PHE A 117 -10.86 -13.74 17.20
CA PHE A 117 -11.51 -13.46 18.49
C PHE A 117 -10.73 -13.96 19.72
N SER A 118 -9.64 -14.73 19.55
CA SER A 118 -8.77 -15.16 20.65
C SER A 118 -7.93 -14.04 21.29
N GLY A 119 -7.94 -12.84 20.70
CA GLY A 119 -7.15 -11.69 21.14
C GLY A 119 -5.79 -11.55 20.44
N LYS A 120 -5.47 -12.41 19.46
CA LYS A 120 -4.23 -12.40 18.66
C LYS A 120 -3.89 -11.02 18.07
N PHE A 121 -4.91 -10.24 17.69
CA PHE A 121 -4.76 -8.92 17.07
C PHE A 121 -5.07 -7.76 18.02
N GLY A 122 -5.16 -8.00 19.34
CA GLY A 122 -5.51 -6.98 20.32
C GLY A 122 -6.86 -6.31 20.01
N ALA A 123 -6.91 -4.98 20.11
CA ALA A 123 -8.14 -4.22 19.82
C ALA A 123 -8.61 -4.36 18.37
N ALA A 124 -7.72 -4.62 17.41
CA ALA A 124 -8.07 -4.77 16.00
C ALA A 124 -8.92 -6.03 15.71
N GLY A 125 -8.90 -7.03 16.60
CA GLY A 125 -9.65 -8.29 16.46
C GLY A 125 -11.02 -8.31 17.15
N GLN A 126 -11.47 -7.22 17.76
CA GLN A 126 -12.79 -7.14 18.42
C GLN A 126 -13.96 -7.19 17.41
N ARG A 127 -13.66 -6.96 16.15
CA ARG A 127 -14.59 -7.04 15.03
C ARG A 127 -13.87 -7.63 13.83
N ILE A 128 -14.57 -8.49 13.11
CA ILE A 128 -14.10 -9.07 11.86
C ILE A 128 -15.06 -8.77 10.72
N ILE A 129 -14.55 -8.93 9.50
CA ILE A 129 -15.28 -8.81 8.26
C ILE A 129 -15.08 -10.10 7.51
N ILE A 130 -16.17 -10.67 7.04
CA ILE A 130 -16.17 -11.84 6.17
C ILE A 130 -16.61 -11.36 4.79
N GLU A 131 -15.78 -11.59 3.79
CA GLU A 131 -15.98 -11.11 2.41
C GLU A 131 -15.94 -12.24 1.40
N ASP A 132 -16.72 -12.09 0.34
CA ASP A 132 -16.64 -12.96 -0.83
C ASP A 132 -15.22 -12.91 -1.42
N TYR A 133 -14.73 -14.07 -1.86
CA TYR A 133 -13.45 -14.14 -2.55
C TYR A 133 -13.56 -13.58 -3.97
N LEU A 134 -12.73 -12.59 -4.28
CA LEU A 134 -12.62 -12.03 -5.63
C LEU A 134 -11.58 -12.81 -6.44
N THR A 135 -11.93 -13.14 -7.68
CA THR A 135 -11.00 -13.76 -8.63
C THR A 135 -10.46 -12.71 -9.60
N GLY A 136 -9.15 -12.74 -9.87
CA GLY A 136 -8.53 -11.80 -10.78
C GLY A 136 -7.03 -11.63 -10.52
N GLN A 137 -6.49 -10.51 -11.00
CA GLN A 137 -5.12 -10.09 -10.69
C GLN A 137 -5.15 -8.86 -9.79
N GLU A 138 -4.37 -8.90 -8.70
CA GLU A 138 -4.19 -7.74 -7.83
C GLU A 138 -3.43 -6.60 -8.54
N ALA A 139 -3.82 -5.36 -8.29
CA ALA A 139 -3.11 -4.17 -8.73
C ALA A 139 -3.35 -3.03 -7.73
N SER A 140 -2.44 -2.07 -7.71
CA SER A 140 -2.50 -0.90 -6.84
C SER A 140 -2.65 0.35 -7.69
N VAL A 141 -3.71 1.14 -7.44
CA VAL A 141 -3.87 2.48 -8.02
C VAL A 141 -3.85 3.49 -6.88
N LEU A 142 -2.76 4.27 -6.82
CA LEU A 142 -2.66 5.41 -5.92
C LEU A 142 -3.20 6.62 -6.64
N ALA A 143 -3.86 7.52 -5.92
CA ALA A 143 -4.33 8.79 -6.46
C ALA A 143 -4.06 9.92 -5.48
N VAL A 144 -3.63 11.06 -6.00
CA VAL A 144 -3.48 12.29 -5.21
C VAL A 144 -4.76 13.11 -5.29
N THR A 145 -5.16 13.70 -4.16
CA THR A 145 -6.39 14.48 -4.08
C THR A 145 -6.25 15.67 -3.15
N ASP A 146 -6.97 16.73 -3.48
CA ASP A 146 -7.09 17.96 -2.72
C ASP A 146 -8.45 18.10 -2.01
N GLY A 147 -9.20 17.00 -1.95
CA GLY A 147 -10.54 16.92 -1.39
C GLY A 147 -11.64 17.25 -2.39
N GLU A 148 -11.31 17.73 -3.60
CA GLU A 148 -12.28 18.00 -4.66
C GLU A 148 -11.91 17.30 -5.98
N THR A 149 -10.67 17.49 -6.41
CA THR A 149 -10.07 16.85 -7.57
C THR A 149 -9.31 15.62 -7.10
N ILE A 150 -9.39 14.54 -7.88
CA ILE A 150 -8.58 13.34 -7.68
C ILE A 150 -7.91 12.95 -9.00
N ARG A 151 -6.62 12.69 -8.93
CA ARG A 151 -5.80 12.31 -10.09
C ARG A 151 -5.07 11.01 -9.80
N PRO A 152 -5.32 9.94 -10.57
CA PRO A 152 -4.61 8.69 -10.39
C PRO A 152 -3.15 8.87 -10.80
N LEU A 153 -2.28 8.21 -10.06
CA LEU A 153 -0.89 7.97 -10.44
C LEU A 153 -0.83 6.73 -11.33
N ILE A 154 0.33 6.46 -11.91
CA ILE A 154 0.52 5.22 -12.68
C ILE A 154 0.27 3.97 -11.80
N PRO A 155 -0.38 2.94 -12.35
CA PRO A 155 -0.72 1.75 -11.58
C PRO A 155 0.53 0.91 -11.31
N ALA A 156 0.60 0.29 -10.13
CA ALA A 156 1.67 -0.62 -9.76
C ALA A 156 1.12 -2.01 -9.43
N GLN A 157 1.99 -3.01 -9.37
CA GLN A 157 1.68 -4.30 -8.79
C GLN A 157 2.79 -4.68 -7.82
N ASP A 158 2.41 -5.11 -6.62
CA ASP A 158 3.31 -5.57 -5.59
C ASP A 158 3.33 -7.11 -5.49
N HIS A 159 4.30 -7.62 -4.76
CA HIS A 159 4.46 -9.04 -4.45
C HIS A 159 4.40 -9.24 -2.94
N LYS A 160 3.21 -9.54 -2.40
CA LYS A 160 2.99 -9.66 -0.95
C LYS A 160 3.63 -10.88 -0.31
N PRO A 161 3.56 -12.10 -0.86
CA PRO A 161 4.09 -13.28 -0.17
C PRO A 161 5.62 -13.25 -0.07
N ILE A 162 6.14 -13.79 1.03
CA ILE A 162 7.58 -13.83 1.30
C ILE A 162 8.33 -14.65 0.25
N GLY A 163 7.75 -15.76 -0.22
CA GLY A 163 8.41 -16.74 -1.07
C GLY A 163 8.16 -16.52 -2.57
N GLU A 164 9.08 -17.06 -3.36
CA GLU A 164 8.97 -17.12 -4.82
C GLU A 164 7.74 -17.96 -5.23
N GLY A 165 7.16 -17.64 -6.38
CA GLY A 165 5.91 -18.23 -6.85
C GLY A 165 4.70 -17.86 -5.99
N ASP A 166 4.78 -16.74 -5.28
CA ASP A 166 3.74 -16.24 -4.36
C ASP A 166 3.40 -17.24 -3.25
N THR A 167 4.45 -17.84 -2.65
CA THR A 167 4.33 -18.84 -1.58
C THR A 167 4.64 -18.28 -0.19
N GLY A 168 4.16 -18.97 0.85
CA GLY A 168 4.41 -18.59 2.24
C GLY A 168 3.51 -17.44 2.75
N PRO A 169 3.79 -16.92 3.96
CA PRO A 169 2.97 -15.88 4.57
C PRO A 169 3.04 -14.56 3.79
N ASN A 170 1.93 -13.81 3.83
CA ASN A 170 1.89 -12.43 3.37
C ASN A 170 2.82 -11.53 4.19
N THR A 171 3.41 -10.57 3.51
CA THR A 171 4.29 -9.54 4.06
C THR A 171 3.71 -8.15 3.77
N GLY A 172 4.45 -7.09 4.11
CA GLY A 172 4.11 -5.75 3.64
C GLY A 172 4.41 -5.51 2.15
N GLY A 173 5.01 -6.48 1.45
CA GLY A 173 5.46 -6.39 0.06
C GLY A 173 6.97 -6.65 -0.05
N MET A 174 7.35 -7.63 -0.88
CA MET A 174 8.73 -8.05 -1.16
C MET A 174 9.31 -7.43 -2.44
N GLY A 175 8.51 -6.66 -3.16
CA GLY A 175 8.90 -5.95 -4.36
C GLY A 175 7.67 -5.43 -5.08
N ALA A 176 7.88 -4.53 -6.03
CA ALA A 176 6.83 -3.97 -6.86
C ALA A 176 7.39 -3.60 -8.23
N TYR A 177 6.50 -3.34 -9.17
CA TYR A 177 6.85 -2.78 -10.48
C TYR A 177 5.75 -1.85 -10.99
N ALA A 178 6.12 -0.91 -11.86
CA ALA A 178 5.21 0.03 -12.49
C ALA A 178 5.71 0.44 -13.89
N PRO A 179 4.81 0.82 -14.82
CA PRO A 179 3.35 0.72 -14.72
C PRO A 179 2.84 -0.72 -14.97
N THR A 180 1.95 -1.28 -14.13
CA THR A 180 1.47 -2.66 -14.37
C THR A 180 0.58 -2.77 -15.62
N PRO A 181 0.82 -3.75 -16.52
CA PRO A 181 -0.01 -3.95 -17.71
C PRO A 181 -1.40 -4.50 -17.39
N VAL A 182 -1.63 -4.97 -16.16
CA VAL A 182 -2.93 -5.47 -15.69
C VAL A 182 -3.99 -4.36 -15.69
N VAL A 183 -3.57 -3.11 -15.50
CA VAL A 183 -4.44 -1.93 -15.52
C VAL A 183 -4.18 -1.18 -16.82
N SER A 184 -4.96 -1.49 -17.85
CA SER A 184 -4.95 -0.74 -19.11
C SER A 184 -5.50 0.68 -18.90
N PRO A 185 -5.29 1.61 -19.85
CA PRO A 185 -5.90 2.93 -19.80
C PRO A 185 -7.42 2.89 -19.58
N GLU A 186 -8.12 1.97 -20.25
CA GLU A 186 -9.58 1.80 -20.13
C GLU A 186 -10.00 1.22 -18.77
N ILE A 187 -9.14 0.44 -18.12
CA ILE A 187 -9.36 0.02 -16.72
C ILE A 187 -9.13 1.21 -15.79
N LEU A 188 -8.09 2.00 -16.02
CA LEU A 188 -7.77 3.18 -15.21
C LEU A 188 -8.89 4.22 -15.27
N ASP A 189 -9.48 4.45 -16.44
CA ASP A 189 -10.66 5.32 -16.61
C ASP A 189 -11.85 4.81 -15.78
N ARG A 190 -12.10 3.48 -15.80
CA ARG A 190 -13.14 2.87 -14.95
C ARG A 190 -12.83 2.99 -13.46
N VAL A 191 -11.56 2.90 -13.06
CA VAL A 191 -11.14 3.12 -11.67
C VAL A 191 -11.40 4.58 -11.28
N GLN A 192 -11.09 5.54 -12.14
CA GLN A 192 -11.40 6.94 -11.91
C GLN A 192 -12.90 7.16 -11.69
N GLU A 193 -13.72 6.76 -12.66
CA GLU A 193 -15.17 7.04 -12.68
C GLU A 193 -15.97 6.26 -11.63
N LYS A 194 -15.61 5.00 -11.36
CA LYS A 194 -16.41 4.10 -10.50
C LYS A 194 -15.88 3.95 -9.08
N ILE A 195 -14.64 4.38 -8.81
CA ILE A 195 -13.98 4.16 -7.53
C ILE A 195 -13.50 5.48 -6.93
N LEU A 196 -12.63 6.21 -7.64
CA LEU A 196 -11.95 7.38 -7.08
C LEU A 196 -12.89 8.59 -6.96
N GLU A 197 -13.60 8.95 -8.02
CA GLU A 197 -14.53 10.09 -8.00
C GLU A 197 -15.71 9.90 -7.03
N PRO A 198 -16.38 8.72 -6.99
CA PRO A 198 -17.43 8.47 -6.00
C PRO A 198 -16.93 8.50 -4.56
N ALA A 199 -15.68 8.06 -4.31
CA ALA A 199 -15.09 8.14 -2.98
C ALA A 199 -14.93 9.61 -2.54
N ILE A 200 -14.31 10.45 -3.38
CA ILE A 200 -14.14 11.88 -3.04
C ILE A 200 -15.48 12.60 -2.91
N ALA A 201 -16.44 12.30 -3.79
CA ALA A 201 -17.79 12.84 -3.68
C ALA A 201 -18.46 12.49 -2.34
N LEU A 202 -18.35 11.24 -1.87
CA LEU A 202 -18.93 10.83 -0.59
C LEU A 202 -18.20 11.44 0.61
N PHE A 203 -16.87 11.57 0.58
CA PHE A 203 -16.14 12.30 1.63
C PHE A 203 -16.66 13.74 1.77
N ARG A 204 -16.78 14.46 0.65
CA ARG A 204 -17.33 15.82 0.62
C ARG A 204 -18.76 15.88 1.13
N GLN A 205 -19.61 14.95 0.69
CA GLN A 205 -21.00 14.87 1.14
C GLN A 205 -21.09 14.69 2.68
N ARG A 206 -20.14 13.96 3.27
CA ARG A 206 -20.05 13.74 4.72
C ARG A 206 -19.32 14.87 5.47
N GLY A 207 -18.85 15.90 4.79
CA GLY A 207 -18.06 16.99 5.39
C GLY A 207 -16.69 16.54 5.90
N ILE A 208 -16.13 15.48 5.32
CA ILE A 208 -14.81 14.94 5.69
C ILE A 208 -13.76 15.56 4.75
N ASP A 209 -12.81 16.29 5.33
CA ASP A 209 -11.66 16.82 4.57
C ASP A 209 -10.65 15.70 4.30
N TYR A 210 -10.62 15.23 3.05
CA TYR A 210 -9.73 14.18 2.59
C TYR A 210 -8.75 14.74 1.56
N ARG A 211 -7.53 15.07 2.01
CA ARG A 211 -6.42 15.51 1.14
C ARG A 211 -5.27 14.54 1.29
N GLY A 212 -4.47 14.36 0.25
CA GLY A 212 -3.32 13.45 0.31
C GLY A 212 -3.45 12.34 -0.72
N VAL A 213 -3.17 11.11 -0.28
CA VAL A 213 -3.27 9.92 -1.14
C VAL A 213 -4.50 9.11 -0.80
N LEU A 214 -5.27 8.72 -1.81
CA LEU A 214 -6.19 7.59 -1.75
C LEU A 214 -5.55 6.44 -2.52
N TYR A 215 -5.12 5.41 -1.82
CA TYR A 215 -4.61 4.17 -2.38
C TYR A 215 -5.77 3.20 -2.50
N ALA A 216 -6.04 2.69 -3.71
CA ALA A 216 -6.98 1.61 -3.94
C ALA A 216 -6.21 0.31 -4.24
N GLY A 217 -6.33 -0.67 -3.35
CA GLY A 217 -5.95 -2.05 -3.63
C GLY A 217 -7.06 -2.72 -4.43
N LEU A 218 -6.78 -3.14 -5.65
CA LEU A 218 -7.77 -3.61 -6.61
C LEU A 218 -7.58 -5.09 -6.93
N MET A 219 -8.70 -5.77 -7.19
CA MET A 219 -8.74 -7.01 -7.94
C MET A 219 -9.29 -6.70 -9.33
N ILE A 220 -8.50 -6.93 -10.38
CA ILE A 220 -8.95 -6.83 -11.76
C ILE A 220 -9.47 -8.20 -12.20
N SER A 221 -10.77 -8.31 -12.42
CA SER A 221 -11.40 -9.57 -12.82
C SER A 221 -10.88 -10.07 -14.18
N PRO A 222 -11.12 -11.34 -14.54
CA PRO A 222 -10.82 -11.83 -15.89
C PRO A 222 -11.55 -11.08 -17.02
N THR A 223 -12.67 -10.42 -16.72
CA THR A 223 -13.41 -9.54 -17.66
C THR A 223 -12.86 -8.10 -17.67
N GLY A 224 -11.86 -7.80 -16.84
CA GLY A 224 -11.22 -6.50 -16.72
C GLY A 224 -11.97 -5.53 -15.80
N ASP A 225 -12.93 -5.97 -15.00
CA ASP A 225 -13.66 -5.10 -14.08
C ASP A 225 -12.86 -4.89 -12.77
N PRO A 226 -12.66 -3.64 -12.32
CA PRO A 226 -11.94 -3.36 -11.08
C PRO A 226 -12.86 -3.46 -9.87
N TYR A 227 -12.44 -4.23 -8.86
CA TYR A 227 -13.09 -4.33 -7.56
C TYR A 227 -12.13 -3.91 -6.45
N VAL A 228 -12.57 -3.05 -5.54
CA VAL A 228 -11.76 -2.62 -4.40
C VAL A 228 -11.68 -3.74 -3.36
N ILE A 229 -10.46 -4.17 -3.04
CA ILE A 229 -10.13 -5.09 -1.95
C ILE A 229 -10.05 -4.31 -0.64
N GLU A 230 -9.36 -3.18 -0.67
CA GLU A 230 -9.15 -2.27 0.46
C GLU A 230 -8.70 -0.89 -0.03
N PHE A 231 -8.84 0.10 0.84
CA PHE A 231 -8.25 1.42 0.67
C PHE A 231 -7.16 1.63 1.72
N ASN A 232 -6.08 2.31 1.31
CA ASN A 232 -5.14 2.92 2.22
C ASN A 232 -5.18 4.45 2.03
N CYS A 233 -4.80 5.20 3.06
CA CYS A 233 -4.93 6.65 3.12
C CYS A 233 -3.60 7.39 2.96
N ARG A 234 -2.61 6.67 2.43
CA ARG A 234 -1.22 7.11 2.27
C ARG A 234 -0.53 6.39 1.11
N PHE A 235 0.70 6.80 0.83
CA PHE A 235 1.58 6.15 -0.13
C PHE A 235 1.91 4.69 0.26
N GLY A 236 1.76 3.76 -0.68
CA GLY A 236 2.07 2.34 -0.50
C GLY A 236 3.58 2.06 -0.39
N ASP A 237 3.98 0.98 0.24
CA ASP A 237 5.37 0.55 0.37
C ASP A 237 5.45 -0.96 0.12
N PRO A 238 6.05 -1.42 -1.00
CA PRO A 238 7.06 -0.71 -1.80
C PRO A 238 6.54 0.02 -3.06
N GLU A 239 5.23 0.14 -3.33
CA GLU A 239 4.74 0.69 -4.61
C GLU A 239 5.22 2.12 -4.88
N THR A 240 5.33 2.95 -3.85
CA THR A 240 5.85 4.33 -4.00
C THR A 240 7.27 4.34 -4.57
N GLN A 241 8.07 3.32 -4.27
CA GLN A 241 9.46 3.20 -4.73
C GLN A 241 9.52 2.87 -6.23
N VAL A 242 8.44 2.46 -6.89
CA VAL A 242 8.40 2.28 -8.34
C VAL A 242 7.56 3.33 -9.06
N VAL A 243 6.58 3.93 -8.38
CA VAL A 243 5.76 5.01 -8.95
C VAL A 243 6.52 6.33 -9.00
N LEU A 244 7.06 6.81 -7.87
CA LEU A 244 7.65 8.15 -7.81
C LEU A 244 8.93 8.33 -8.65
N PRO A 245 9.80 7.32 -8.85
CA PRO A 245 10.95 7.48 -9.74
C PRO A 245 10.59 7.70 -11.22
N LEU A 246 9.37 7.31 -11.63
CA LEU A 246 8.83 7.55 -12.97
C LEU A 246 8.14 8.91 -13.10
N LEU A 247 7.95 9.65 -12.01
CA LEU A 247 7.28 10.95 -12.02
C LEU A 247 8.18 12.02 -12.65
N GLU A 248 7.70 12.71 -13.68
CA GLU A 248 8.40 13.87 -14.28
C GLU A 248 7.92 15.19 -13.69
N THR A 249 6.62 15.31 -13.39
CA THR A 249 6.09 16.50 -12.72
C THR A 249 6.70 16.61 -11.32
N PRO A 250 7.26 17.78 -10.91
CA PRO A 250 7.84 17.94 -9.58
C PRO A 250 6.85 17.56 -8.47
N LEU A 251 7.26 16.61 -7.61
CA LEU A 251 6.41 16.04 -6.57
C LEU A 251 5.90 17.12 -5.61
N ASP A 252 6.77 18.02 -5.18
CA ASP A 252 6.46 19.13 -4.30
C ASP A 252 5.33 20.02 -4.85
N THR A 253 5.31 20.27 -6.16
CA THR A 253 4.23 21.03 -6.82
C THR A 253 2.87 20.34 -6.67
N ILE A 254 2.82 19.01 -6.84
CA ILE A 254 1.59 18.22 -6.69
C ILE A 254 1.14 18.20 -5.23
N LEU A 255 2.06 17.91 -4.30
CA LEU A 255 1.73 17.79 -2.87
C LEU A 255 1.24 19.12 -2.31
N LEU A 256 1.88 20.24 -2.69
CA LEU A 256 1.47 21.57 -2.27
C LEU A 256 0.10 21.95 -2.85
N ALA A 257 -0.14 21.70 -4.14
CA ALA A 257 -1.45 21.95 -4.75
C ALA A 257 -2.56 21.13 -4.07
N CYS A 258 -2.26 19.91 -3.61
CA CYS A 258 -3.22 19.12 -2.84
C CYS A 258 -3.53 19.74 -1.46
N ALA A 259 -2.49 20.17 -0.74
CA ALA A 259 -2.66 20.80 0.57
C ALA A 259 -3.41 22.14 0.48
N GLU A 260 -3.22 22.88 -0.61
CA GLU A 260 -3.82 24.19 -0.89
C GLU A 260 -5.17 24.14 -1.63
N GLN A 261 -5.66 22.95 -2.02
CA GLN A 261 -6.92 22.80 -2.78
C GLN A 261 -6.91 23.45 -4.17
N ARG A 262 -5.79 23.27 -4.87
CA ARG A 262 -5.53 23.83 -6.20
C ARG A 262 -5.10 22.76 -7.20
N LEU A 263 -5.41 21.48 -6.95
CA LEU A 263 -4.95 20.40 -7.82
C LEU A 263 -5.57 20.50 -9.23
N SER A 264 -6.80 21.01 -9.34
CA SER A 264 -7.47 21.28 -10.62
C SER A 264 -6.73 22.28 -11.51
N GLU A 265 -5.95 23.20 -10.92
CA GLU A 265 -5.20 24.23 -11.64
C GLU A 265 -3.95 23.69 -12.32
N LEU A 266 -3.44 22.53 -11.89
CA LEU A 266 -2.26 21.93 -12.47
C LEU A 266 -2.56 21.26 -13.83
N PRO A 267 -1.62 21.25 -14.79
CA PRO A 267 -1.74 20.40 -15.98
C PRO A 267 -1.74 18.90 -15.61
N PRO A 268 -2.11 17.98 -16.52
CA PRO A 268 -2.02 16.55 -16.29
C PRO A 268 -0.62 16.13 -15.80
N ILE A 269 -0.56 15.17 -14.88
CA ILE A 269 0.69 14.67 -14.33
C ILE A 269 1.49 13.98 -15.45
N GLN A 270 2.75 14.38 -15.59
CA GLN A 270 3.67 13.86 -16.60
C GLN A 270 4.55 12.77 -16.00
N TRP A 271 4.84 11.76 -16.82
CA TRP A 271 5.53 10.53 -16.43
C TRP A 271 6.57 10.15 -17.48
N LYS A 272 7.67 9.57 -17.01
CA LYS A 272 8.71 9.01 -17.87
C LYS A 272 8.14 7.83 -18.64
N ALA A 273 8.48 7.74 -19.92
CA ALA A 273 8.18 6.56 -20.75
C ALA A 273 9.17 5.41 -20.44
N GLN A 274 9.17 4.94 -19.18
CA GLN A 274 10.07 3.90 -18.68
C GLN A 274 9.29 2.92 -17.78
N SER A 275 9.91 1.79 -17.49
CA SER A 275 9.48 0.85 -16.46
C SER A 275 10.34 0.99 -15.22
N ALA A 276 9.75 0.74 -14.05
CA ALA A 276 10.43 0.68 -12.77
C ALA A 276 10.20 -0.67 -12.11
N ALA A 277 11.22 -1.18 -11.43
CA ALA A 277 11.12 -2.37 -10.59
C ALA A 277 11.88 -2.15 -9.28
N CYS A 278 11.27 -2.56 -8.17
CA CYS A 278 11.86 -2.52 -6.83
C CYS A 278 11.90 -3.94 -6.25
N ILE A 279 13.07 -4.32 -5.74
CA ILE A 279 13.27 -5.57 -5.00
C ILE A 279 13.55 -5.20 -3.54
N VAL A 280 12.78 -5.78 -2.62
CA VAL A 280 12.97 -5.55 -1.19
C VAL A 280 14.01 -6.53 -0.64
N ALA A 281 15.05 -5.99 -0.01
CA ALA A 281 15.95 -6.75 0.85
C ALA A 281 15.35 -6.82 2.26
N ALA A 282 15.13 -8.02 2.77
CA ALA A 282 14.61 -8.28 4.11
C ALA A 282 15.65 -8.97 4.99
N ALA A 283 15.50 -8.80 6.30
CA ALA A 283 16.22 -9.56 7.31
C ALA A 283 15.70 -11.01 7.36
N GLY A 284 16.61 -11.98 7.45
CA GLY A 284 16.25 -13.39 7.57
C GLY A 284 15.27 -13.63 8.73
N GLY A 285 14.22 -14.40 8.47
CA GLY A 285 13.14 -14.70 9.42
C GLY A 285 11.91 -13.79 9.29
N TYR A 286 11.99 -12.67 8.59
CA TYR A 286 10.80 -11.88 8.19
C TYR A 286 9.84 -12.75 7.34
N PRO A 287 8.50 -12.70 7.55
CA PRO A 287 7.72 -11.79 8.40
C PRO A 287 7.53 -12.23 9.87
N GLY A 288 8.17 -13.33 10.27
CA GLY A 288 8.24 -13.83 11.65
C GLY A 288 9.26 -13.07 12.50
N SER A 289 9.98 -13.80 13.37
CA SER A 289 11.06 -13.23 14.18
C SER A 289 12.34 -13.05 13.36
N TYR A 290 12.98 -11.88 13.49
CA TYR A 290 14.20 -11.54 12.75
C TYR A 290 15.18 -10.76 13.65
N SER A 291 16.47 -10.88 13.34
CA SER A 291 17.54 -10.16 14.04
C SER A 291 17.72 -8.74 13.50
N LYS A 292 18.28 -7.85 14.33
CA LYS A 292 18.64 -6.46 13.99
C LYS A 292 20.11 -6.20 14.29
N GLY A 293 20.65 -5.09 13.79
CA GLY A 293 22.00 -4.62 14.09
C GLY A 293 23.09 -5.21 13.20
N MET A 294 22.72 -5.85 12.09
CA MET A 294 23.67 -6.45 11.15
C MET A 294 24.25 -5.36 10.24
N ASN A 295 25.56 -5.38 10.02
CA ASN A 295 26.23 -4.40 9.16
C ASN A 295 25.80 -4.57 7.71
N ILE A 296 25.49 -3.46 7.05
CA ILE A 296 25.11 -3.40 5.63
C ILE A 296 26.31 -2.87 4.84
N THR A 297 26.74 -3.61 3.81
CA THR A 297 27.81 -3.22 2.89
C THR A 297 27.33 -3.28 1.44
N GLY A 298 28.08 -2.64 0.52
CA GLY A 298 27.81 -2.72 -0.92
C GLY A 298 26.81 -1.69 -1.48
N LEU A 299 26.36 -0.73 -0.65
CA LEU A 299 25.41 0.31 -1.07
C LEU A 299 25.94 1.19 -2.21
N ASP A 300 27.22 1.57 -2.15
CA ASP A 300 27.85 2.39 -3.20
C ASP A 300 27.95 1.61 -4.52
N ALA A 301 28.41 0.35 -4.47
CA ALA A 301 28.48 -0.53 -5.63
C ALA A 301 27.10 -0.77 -6.27
N ALA A 302 26.05 -0.94 -5.47
CA ALA A 302 24.68 -1.06 -5.96
C ALA A 302 24.19 0.23 -6.65
N THR A 303 24.57 1.39 -6.12
CA THR A 303 24.25 2.71 -6.72
C THR A 303 25.00 2.90 -8.04
N GLU A 304 26.26 2.47 -8.13
CA GLU A 304 27.06 2.50 -9.37
C GLU A 304 26.47 1.64 -10.50
N LYS A 305 25.66 0.62 -10.17
CA LYS A 305 24.87 -0.15 -11.17
C LYS A 305 23.66 0.62 -11.70
N GLY A 306 23.35 1.79 -11.17
CA GLY A 306 22.22 2.63 -11.60
C GLY A 306 20.93 2.41 -10.83
N ALA A 307 20.98 1.80 -9.63
CA ALA A 307 19.81 1.65 -8.77
C ALA A 307 19.67 2.79 -7.75
N PHE A 308 18.43 3.16 -7.44
CA PHE A 308 18.08 3.92 -6.26
C PHE A 308 17.98 2.98 -5.06
N ILE A 309 18.64 3.32 -3.96
CA ILE A 309 18.60 2.54 -2.73
C ILE A 309 17.76 3.28 -1.69
N PHE A 310 16.53 2.82 -1.50
CA PHE A 310 15.63 3.36 -0.50
C PHE A 310 15.80 2.64 0.84
N HIS A 311 16.16 3.40 1.87
CA HIS A 311 16.34 2.87 3.22
C HIS A 311 14.98 2.70 3.91
N ALA A 312 14.66 1.48 4.34
CA ALA A 312 13.51 1.19 5.18
C ALA A 312 13.97 0.96 6.63
N GLY A 313 14.04 -0.29 7.08
CA GLY A 313 14.54 -0.65 8.40
C GLY A 313 16.06 -0.59 8.51
N THR A 314 16.65 0.61 8.47
CA THR A 314 18.08 0.83 8.71
C THR A 314 18.35 1.88 9.79
N GLN A 315 19.56 1.88 10.35
CA GLN A 315 20.02 2.88 11.30
C GLN A 315 21.51 3.17 11.10
N LEU A 316 21.90 4.43 11.17
CA LEU A 316 23.31 4.83 11.24
C LEU A 316 23.81 4.71 12.69
N GLN A 317 24.75 3.80 12.93
CA GLN A 317 25.38 3.58 14.23
C GLN A 317 26.91 3.57 14.07
N GLN A 318 27.61 4.48 14.75
CA GLN A 318 29.08 4.58 14.72
C GLN A 318 29.65 4.69 13.29
N GLY A 319 28.97 5.44 12.41
CA GLY A 319 29.38 5.60 11.01
C GLY A 319 29.08 4.41 10.10
N GLN A 320 28.46 3.34 10.63
CA GLN A 320 28.05 2.17 9.88
C GLN A 320 26.53 2.09 9.76
N ILE A 321 26.04 1.72 8.59
CA ILE A 321 24.61 1.49 8.37
C ILE A 321 24.30 0.05 8.77
N LYS A 322 23.29 -0.12 9.62
CA LYS A 322 22.89 -1.42 10.17
C LYS A 322 21.40 -1.70 9.97
N THR A 323 21.02 -2.98 9.97
CA THR A 323 19.61 -3.39 9.93
C THR A 323 18.87 -2.99 11.21
N SER A 324 17.62 -2.56 11.07
CA SER A 324 16.75 -2.04 12.16
C SER A 324 15.28 -2.47 12.03
N GLY A 325 14.90 -3.12 10.91
CA GLY A 325 13.55 -3.60 10.66
C GLY A 325 13.52 -4.88 9.82
N GLY A 326 12.32 -5.44 9.64
CA GLY A 326 12.11 -6.68 8.88
C GLY A 326 12.39 -6.49 7.39
N ARG A 327 11.78 -5.45 6.78
CA ARG A 327 12.21 -4.93 5.47
C ARG A 327 13.31 -3.90 5.70
N VAL A 328 14.43 -4.07 5.00
CA VAL A 328 15.66 -3.31 5.26
C VAL A 328 15.88 -2.26 4.18
N LEU A 329 15.82 -2.64 2.90
CA LEU A 329 16.04 -1.76 1.76
C LEU A 329 15.03 -2.05 0.65
N GLY A 330 14.67 -1.04 -0.13
CA GLY A 330 14.09 -1.18 -1.46
C GLY A 330 15.13 -0.81 -2.52
N VAL A 331 15.51 -1.77 -3.36
CA VAL A 331 16.47 -1.57 -4.46
C VAL A 331 15.71 -1.39 -5.75
N THR A 332 15.64 -0.15 -6.23
CA THR A 332 14.83 0.22 -7.40
C THR A 332 15.71 0.56 -8.59
N ALA A 333 15.36 0.08 -9.77
CA ALA A 333 15.95 0.54 -11.02
C ALA A 333 14.88 0.94 -12.04
N LEU A 334 15.27 1.83 -12.95
CA LEU A 334 14.50 2.22 -14.12
C LEU A 334 15.09 1.57 -15.37
N GLY A 335 14.26 1.36 -16.39
CA GLY A 335 14.69 0.84 -17.67
C GLY A 335 13.69 1.18 -18.78
N GLU A 336 14.13 1.07 -20.03
CA GLU A 336 13.25 1.24 -21.20
C GLU A 336 12.21 0.11 -21.31
N SER A 337 12.43 -0.99 -20.58
CA SER A 337 11.53 -2.14 -20.47
C SER A 337 11.57 -2.75 -19.08
N PHE A 338 10.57 -3.55 -18.72
CA PHE A 338 10.58 -4.34 -17.48
C PHE A 338 11.80 -5.25 -17.36
N GLU A 339 12.22 -5.87 -18.45
CA GLU A 339 13.40 -6.74 -18.46
C GLU A 339 14.65 -5.98 -18.05
N SER A 340 14.90 -4.81 -18.65
CA SER A 340 16.05 -3.97 -18.32
C SER A 340 15.99 -3.42 -16.89
N ALA A 341 14.83 -2.94 -16.43
CA ALA A 341 14.65 -2.44 -15.06
C ALA A 341 14.89 -3.55 -14.03
N LEU A 342 14.31 -4.73 -14.23
CA LEU A 342 14.50 -5.88 -13.34
C LEU A 342 15.95 -6.35 -13.33
N LYS A 343 16.60 -6.44 -14.51
CA LYS A 343 18.00 -6.85 -14.61
C LYS A 343 18.88 -5.92 -13.77
N THR A 344 18.74 -4.61 -13.95
CA THR A 344 19.52 -3.61 -13.20
C THR A 344 19.25 -3.70 -11.70
N ALA A 345 17.99 -3.85 -11.28
CA ALA A 345 17.66 -4.01 -9.86
C ALA A 345 18.27 -5.28 -9.25
N TYR A 346 18.24 -6.41 -9.96
CA TYR A 346 18.85 -7.67 -9.52
C TYR A 346 20.37 -7.62 -9.48
N ASP A 347 20.99 -7.02 -10.49
CA ASP A 347 22.44 -6.81 -10.51
C ASP A 347 22.86 -5.92 -9.34
N ALA A 348 22.13 -4.84 -9.04
CA ALA A 348 22.42 -3.94 -7.94
C ALA A 348 22.24 -4.58 -6.56
N ILE A 349 21.11 -5.26 -6.30
CA ILE A 349 20.88 -5.90 -4.99
C ILE A 349 21.88 -7.02 -4.70
N SER A 350 22.47 -7.65 -5.74
CA SER A 350 23.49 -8.68 -5.58
C SER A 350 24.80 -8.16 -4.98
N GLU A 351 25.07 -6.87 -5.10
CA GLU A 351 26.24 -6.20 -4.50
C GLU A 351 26.01 -5.90 -3.01
N ILE A 352 24.76 -5.95 -2.53
CA ILE A 352 24.41 -5.60 -1.16
C ILE A 352 24.51 -6.83 -0.25
N HIS A 353 25.17 -6.64 0.89
CA HIS A 353 25.37 -7.72 1.85
C HIS A 353 25.03 -7.29 3.28
N PHE A 354 24.33 -8.16 3.98
CA PHE A 354 24.26 -8.22 5.44
C PHE A 354 23.93 -9.67 5.83
N GLU A 355 24.21 -10.02 7.08
CA GLU A 355 23.98 -11.38 7.57
C GLU A 355 22.50 -11.79 7.39
N THR A 356 22.25 -12.99 6.85
CA THR A 356 20.90 -13.52 6.54
C THR A 356 20.03 -12.67 5.60
N ILE A 357 20.62 -11.83 4.74
CA ILE A 357 19.85 -11.11 3.70
C ILE A 357 18.98 -12.08 2.88
N TYR A 358 17.72 -11.70 2.70
CA TYR A 358 16.78 -12.41 1.85
C TYR A 358 16.06 -11.44 0.92
N TYR A 359 15.91 -11.83 -0.35
CA TYR A 359 15.06 -11.17 -1.32
C TYR A 359 14.57 -12.21 -2.33
N ARG A 360 13.37 -11.99 -2.88
CA ARG A 360 12.80 -12.84 -3.94
C ARG A 360 13.57 -12.64 -5.25
N ARG A 361 13.76 -13.71 -6.03
CA ARG A 361 14.43 -13.67 -7.35
C ARG A 361 13.45 -13.65 -8.53
N ASP A 362 12.16 -13.55 -8.24
CA ASP A 362 11.06 -13.64 -9.20
C ASP A 362 10.12 -12.42 -9.18
N ILE A 363 10.52 -11.29 -8.58
CA ILE A 363 9.77 -10.03 -8.72
C ILE A 363 9.54 -9.74 -10.21
N GLY A 364 8.28 -9.48 -10.58
CA GLY A 364 7.86 -9.27 -11.96
C GLY A 364 7.64 -10.55 -12.78
N TYR A 365 7.63 -11.75 -12.18
CA TYR A 365 7.45 -13.02 -12.94
C TYR A 365 6.16 -13.07 -13.76
N ARG A 366 5.10 -12.40 -13.30
CA ARG A 366 3.80 -12.30 -14.00
C ARG A 366 3.88 -11.52 -15.33
N ILE A 367 4.91 -10.69 -15.50
CA ILE A 367 5.19 -9.98 -16.76
C ILE A 367 6.01 -10.87 -17.70
N ARG A 368 6.91 -11.70 -17.15
CA ARG A 368 7.85 -12.54 -17.91
C ARG A 368 7.23 -13.80 -18.48
N GLN A 369 6.12 -14.26 -17.90
CA GLN A 369 5.31 -15.32 -18.46
C GLN A 369 4.13 -14.68 -19.19
N PRO A 370 4.23 -14.44 -20.52
CA PRO A 370 3.04 -14.13 -21.29
C PRO A 370 2.06 -15.29 -21.10
N GLN A 371 0.84 -14.95 -20.67
CA GLN A 371 -0.26 -15.91 -20.58
C GLN A 371 -0.69 -16.38 -21.96
#